data_AF-A0A972XTZ5-F1
#
_entry.id   AF-A0A972XTZ5-F1
#
_cell.length_a   1.000
_cell.length_b   1.000
_cell.length_c   1.000
_cell.angle_alpha   90.00
_cell.angle_beta   90.00
_cell.angle_gamma   90.00
#
_symmetry.space_group_name_H-M   'P 1'
#
loop_
_entity.id
_entity.type
_entity.pdbx_description
1 polymer ?
#
loop_
_entity_poly.entity_id
_entity_poly.type
_entity_poly.pdbx_seq_one_letter_code
_entity_poly.pdbx_strand_id
1 'polypeptide(L)'
;MNTALHPVMQQALAPLLMPASAPKRSYKAPSADGLIEFEWSTDCAEKIVCHLEHHAAERGSREVGTGLQLERDYPEQLELISAYLFDVDIFYLLRPEQMAEIETLALRELQS
;
A
#
# COMPACT_ATOMS: atom_id res chain seq x y z
N MET A 1 46.06 37.63 20.83
CA MET A 1 44.92 38.22 21.55
C MET A 1 43.71 37.34 21.25
N ASN A 2 43.37 36.43 22.17
CA ASN A 2 42.22 35.54 22.02
C ASN A 2 40.96 36.30 22.46
N THR A 3 40.14 36.73 21.52
CA THR A 3 38.81 37.26 21.78
C THR A 3 37.88 36.08 22.02
N ALA A 4 37.88 35.56 23.25
CA ALA A 4 36.85 34.63 23.68
C ALA A 4 35.51 35.39 23.75
N LEU A 5 34.50 34.88 23.07
CA LEU A 5 33.14 35.42 23.09
C LEU A 5 32.59 35.43 24.53
N HIS A 6 31.90 36.52 24.89
CA HIS A 6 31.30 36.70 26.20
C HIS A 6 30.24 35.61 26.45
N PRO A 7 30.18 34.98 27.64
CA PRO A 7 29.33 33.82 27.93
C PRO A 7 27.83 34.07 27.70
N VAL A 8 27.40 35.33 27.81
CA VAL A 8 26.02 35.76 27.51
C VAL A 8 25.66 35.60 26.03
N MET A 9 26.62 35.77 25.11
CA MET A 9 26.38 35.57 23.67
C MET A 9 26.28 34.09 23.28
N GLN A 10 26.90 33.19 24.05
CA GLN A 10 26.76 31.74 23.83
C GLN A 10 25.37 31.23 24.22
N GLN A 11 24.73 31.83 25.23
CA GLN A 11 23.37 31.45 25.67
C GLN A 11 22.26 31.92 24.73
N ALA A 12 22.49 32.98 23.95
CA ALA A 12 21.49 33.49 23.00
C ALA A 12 21.30 32.61 21.75
N LEU A 13 22.22 31.68 21.47
CA LEU A 13 22.16 30.75 20.34
C LEU A 13 21.47 29.42 20.68
N ALA A 14 21.19 29.16 21.96
CA ALA A 14 20.58 27.91 22.41
C ALA A 14 19.18 27.60 21.84
N PRO A 15 18.26 28.57 21.61
CA PRO A 15 16.92 28.24 21.13
C PRO A 15 16.83 27.99 19.61
N LEU A 16 17.93 28.12 18.86
CA LEU A 16 17.98 27.84 17.42
C LEU A 16 18.49 26.43 17.08
N LEU A 17 18.94 25.67 18.08
CA LEU A 17 19.20 24.24 17.94
C LEU A 17 17.85 23.53 17.85
N MET A 18 17.37 23.37 16.62
CA MET A 18 16.25 22.48 16.34
C MET A 18 16.54 21.11 16.97
N PRO A 19 15.54 20.46 17.61
CA PRO A 19 15.73 19.09 18.06
C PRO A 19 16.13 18.24 16.86
N ALA A 20 17.31 17.61 16.96
CA ALA A 20 18.00 16.96 15.85
C ALA A 20 17.28 15.73 15.26
N SER A 21 16.13 15.33 15.82
CA SER A 21 15.19 14.47 15.13
C SER A 21 13.83 14.57 15.80
N ALA A 22 12.81 14.96 15.05
CA ALA A 22 11.46 14.54 15.40
C ALA A 22 11.48 12.99 15.44
N PRO A 23 10.80 12.35 16.41
CA PRO A 23 10.70 10.91 16.44
C PRO A 23 10.13 10.43 15.10
N LYS A 24 10.88 9.58 14.39
CA LYS A 24 10.44 8.93 13.16
C LYS A 24 9.27 8.03 13.56
N ARG A 25 8.05 8.55 13.53
CA ARG A 25 6.86 7.74 13.76
C ARG A 25 6.80 6.72 12.63
N SER A 26 6.90 5.45 13.00
CA SER A 26 6.71 4.33 12.10
C SER A 26 5.21 4.19 11.86
N TYR A 27 4.69 4.98 10.95
CA TYR A 27 3.34 4.82 10.45
C TYR A 27 3.35 3.65 9.47
N LYS A 28 2.68 2.55 9.85
CA LYS A 28 2.58 1.33 9.06
C LYS A 28 1.12 1.04 8.77
N ALA A 29 0.87 0.38 7.64
CA ALA A 29 -0.45 -0.12 7.32
C ALA A 29 -0.93 -1.07 8.43
N PRO A 30 -2.24 -1.06 8.75
CA PRO A 30 -2.82 -2.06 9.63
C PRO A 30 -2.56 -3.47 9.08
N SER A 31 -2.39 -4.47 9.95
CA SER A 31 -2.35 -5.87 9.51
C SER A 31 -3.73 -6.31 9.04
N ALA A 32 -3.81 -7.02 7.92
CA ALA A 32 -5.04 -7.61 7.42
C ALA A 32 -4.96 -9.14 7.37
N ASP A 33 -5.61 -9.80 8.32
CA ASP A 33 -5.67 -11.26 8.36
C ASP A 33 -6.54 -11.80 7.22
N GLY A 34 -6.02 -12.77 6.47
CA GLY A 34 -6.74 -13.43 5.38
C GLY A 34 -6.76 -12.66 4.05
N LEU A 35 -6.12 -11.48 3.98
CA LEU A 35 -5.92 -10.74 2.74
C LEU A 35 -4.48 -10.88 2.24
N ILE A 36 -4.29 -10.72 0.94
CA ILE A 36 -2.98 -10.68 0.29
C ILE A 36 -2.45 -9.26 0.40
N GLU A 37 -1.25 -9.11 0.98
CA GLU A 37 -0.54 -7.84 1.01
C GLU A 37 0.29 -7.66 -0.27
N PHE A 38 0.13 -6.53 -0.93
CA PHE A 38 0.84 -6.16 -2.16
C PHE A 38 1.39 -4.74 -2.04
N GLU A 39 2.68 -4.55 -2.33
CA GLU A 39 3.30 -3.22 -2.30
C GLU A 39 3.28 -2.57 -3.68
N TRP A 40 2.36 -1.63 -3.89
CA TRP A 40 2.29 -0.87 -5.12
C TRP A 40 3.27 0.31 -5.12
N SER A 41 4.19 0.30 -6.08
CA SER A 41 5.17 1.36 -6.27
C SER A 41 4.64 2.39 -7.27
N THR A 42 4.69 3.67 -6.89
CA THR A 42 4.32 4.80 -7.74
C THR A 42 5.52 5.75 -7.87
N ASP A 43 5.33 6.88 -8.56
CA ASP A 43 6.34 7.95 -8.59
C ASP A 43 6.55 8.64 -7.22
N CYS A 44 5.71 8.32 -6.23
CA CYS A 44 5.91 8.76 -4.85
C CYS A 44 7.08 8.01 -4.20
N ALA A 45 7.77 8.67 -3.27
CA ALA A 45 8.92 8.09 -2.58
C ALA A 45 8.58 6.88 -1.69
N GLU A 46 7.30 6.71 -1.34
CA GLU A 46 6.81 5.71 -0.40
C GLU A 46 5.83 4.79 -1.12
N LYS A 47 5.93 3.50 -0.84
CA LYS A 47 5.05 2.49 -1.43
C LYS A 47 3.68 2.52 -0.76
N ILE A 48 2.67 2.19 -1.55
CA ILE A 48 1.31 2.01 -1.06
C ILE A 48 1.15 0.52 -0.74
N VAL A 49 0.75 0.23 0.49
CA VAL A 49 0.45 -1.14 0.93
C VAL A 49 -1.01 -1.42 0.62
N CYS A 50 -1.26 -2.36 -0.27
CA CYS A 50 -2.59 -2.78 -0.69
C CYS A 50 -2.95 -4.11 -0.05
N HIS A 51 -4.17 -4.25 0.45
CA HIS A 51 -4.71 -5.56 0.84
C HIS A 51 -5.78 -6.00 -0.14
N LEU A 52 -5.61 -7.20 -0.67
CA LEU A 52 -6.47 -7.78 -1.70
C LEU A 52 -7.15 -9.05 -1.21
N GLU A 53 -8.41 -9.22 -1.58
CA GLU A 53 -9.13 -10.48 -1.44
C GLU A 53 -8.88 -11.35 -2.68
N HIS A 54 -8.67 -12.64 -2.47
CA HIS A 54 -8.43 -13.60 -3.54
C HIS A 54 -9.68 -14.40 -3.88
N HIS A 55 -10.09 -14.30 -5.14
CA HIS A 55 -11.19 -15.08 -5.70
C HIS A 55 -10.59 -16.12 -6.65
N ALA A 56 -10.63 -17.39 -6.23
CA ALA A 56 -10.14 -18.49 -7.03
C ALA A 56 -10.95 -18.67 -8.33
N ALA A 57 -10.33 -19.25 -9.36
CA ALA A 57 -11.04 -19.54 -10.60
C ALA A 57 -12.19 -20.53 -10.36
N GLU A 58 -13.37 -20.20 -10.89
CA GLU A 58 -14.56 -21.05 -10.81
C GLU A 58 -14.94 -21.56 -12.19
N ARG A 59 -15.17 -22.88 -12.28
CA ARG A 59 -15.63 -23.50 -13.52
C ARG A 59 -17.15 -23.49 -13.57
N GLY A 60 -17.70 -22.95 -14.64
CA GLY A 60 -19.13 -22.94 -14.88
C GLY A 60 -19.68 -24.35 -15.13
N SER A 61 -20.97 -24.53 -14.87
CA SER A 61 -21.65 -25.79 -15.09
C SER A 61 -21.86 -26.13 -16.57
N ARG A 62 -22.03 -27.42 -16.85
CA ARG A 62 -22.30 -27.97 -18.19
C ARG A 62 -23.51 -28.90 -18.16
N GLU A 63 -24.26 -28.91 -19.25
CA GLU A 63 -25.38 -29.82 -19.45
C GLU A 63 -24.88 -31.28 -19.57
N VAL A 64 -25.53 -32.18 -18.81
CA VAL A 64 -25.21 -33.59 -18.81
C VAL A 64 -25.68 -34.24 -20.11
N GLY A 65 -24.76 -34.85 -20.85
CA GLY A 65 -25.03 -35.58 -22.10
C GLY A 65 -24.67 -34.82 -23.37
N THR A 66 -24.95 -33.52 -23.45
CA THR A 66 -24.57 -32.68 -24.59
C THR A 66 -23.21 -32.01 -24.39
N GLY A 67 -22.82 -31.77 -23.13
CA GLY A 67 -21.61 -31.03 -22.77
C GLY A 67 -21.70 -29.52 -23.04
N LEU A 68 -22.89 -29.00 -23.37
CA LEU A 68 -23.13 -27.58 -23.60
C LEU A 68 -22.87 -26.78 -22.32
N GLN A 69 -22.13 -25.67 -22.45
CA GLN A 69 -21.84 -24.79 -21.33
C GLN A 69 -23.13 -24.05 -20.91
N LEU A 70 -23.48 -24.13 -19.62
CA LEU A 70 -24.65 -23.47 -19.05
C LEU A 70 -24.26 -22.15 -18.37
N GLU A 71 -23.29 -22.23 -17.45
CA GLU A 71 -22.74 -21.06 -16.76
C GLU A 71 -21.35 -20.74 -17.30
N ARG A 72 -20.95 -19.48 -17.23
CA ARG A 72 -19.62 -19.07 -17.69
C ARG A 72 -18.56 -19.53 -16.69
N ASP A 73 -17.37 -19.83 -17.22
CA ASP A 73 -16.18 -19.96 -16.37
C ASP A 73 -15.78 -18.54 -15.89
N TYR A 74 -15.45 -18.43 -14.61
CA TYR A 74 -14.94 -17.21 -14.00
C TYR A 74 -13.44 -17.35 -13.76
N PRO A 75 -12.61 -16.46 -14.32
CA PRO A 75 -11.17 -16.51 -14.10
C PRO A 75 -10.84 -16.17 -12.64
N GLU A 76 -9.65 -16.58 -12.22
CA GLU A 76 -9.06 -16.12 -10.97
C GLU A 76 -8.87 -14.61 -11.00
N GLN A 77 -9.18 -13.94 -9.89
CA GLN A 77 -9.05 -12.49 -9.75
C GLN A 77 -8.65 -12.09 -8.32
N LEU A 78 -8.04 -10.92 -8.20
CA LEU A 78 -7.83 -10.23 -6.94
C LEU A 78 -8.69 -8.98 -6.90
N GLU A 79 -9.28 -8.69 -5.75
CA GLU A 79 -10.10 -7.50 -5.53
C GLU A 79 -9.45 -6.63 -4.46
N LEU A 80 -9.23 -5.36 -4.76
CA LEU A 80 -8.64 -4.42 -3.81
C LEU A 80 -9.66 -4.08 -2.71
N ILE A 81 -9.31 -4.36 -1.45
CA ILE A 81 -10.18 -4.08 -0.29
C ILE A 81 -9.76 -2.80 0.43
N SER A 82 -8.45 -2.55 0.52
CA SER A 82 -7.90 -1.37 1.19
C SER A 82 -6.52 -1.02 0.63
N ALA A 83 -6.16 0.25 0.72
CA ALA A 83 -4.87 0.75 0.28
C ALA A 83 -4.36 1.80 1.26
N TYR A 84 -3.13 1.63 1.75
CA TYR A 84 -2.55 2.45 2.78
C TYR A 84 -1.30 3.14 2.28
N LEU A 85 -1.26 4.46 2.44
CA LEU A 85 -0.01 5.21 2.44
C LEU A 85 0.36 5.46 3.89
N PHE A 86 1.40 4.77 4.36
CA PHE A 86 1.71 4.66 5.77
C PHE A 86 0.56 4.03 6.58
N ASP A 87 -0.05 4.75 7.52
CA ASP A 87 -1.21 4.33 8.33
C ASP A 87 -2.53 4.96 7.85
N VAL A 88 -2.51 5.70 6.73
CA VAL A 88 -3.67 6.39 6.19
C VAL A 88 -4.31 5.55 5.09
N ASP A 89 -5.58 5.19 5.28
CA ASP A 89 -6.37 4.56 4.23
C ASP A 89 -6.68 5.58 3.13
N ILE A 90 -6.21 5.26 1.93
CA ILE A 90 -6.36 6.06 0.71
C ILE A 90 -7.23 5.36 -0.32
N PHE A 91 -7.92 4.26 0.02
CA PHE A 91 -8.73 3.47 -0.91
C PHE A 91 -9.68 4.34 -1.74
N TYR A 92 -10.46 5.20 -1.09
CA TYR A 92 -11.41 6.09 -1.74
C TYR A 92 -10.78 7.26 -2.53
N LEU A 93 -9.45 7.42 -2.45
CA LEU A 93 -8.70 8.41 -3.21
C LEU A 93 -8.12 7.83 -4.51
N LEU A 94 -8.12 6.51 -4.66
CA LEU A 94 -7.67 5.84 -5.87
C LEU A 94 -8.70 6.00 -6.98
N ARG A 95 -8.21 6.24 -8.20
CA ARG A 95 -9.06 6.20 -9.40
C ARG A 95 -9.34 4.75 -9.79
N PRO A 96 -10.49 4.45 -10.44
CA PRO A 96 -10.80 3.10 -10.90
C PRO A 96 -9.70 2.47 -11.76
N GLU A 97 -9.01 3.26 -12.59
CA GLU A 97 -7.91 2.76 -13.42
C GLU A 97 -6.69 2.32 -12.59
N GLN A 98 -6.43 3.02 -11.48
CA GLN A 98 -5.34 2.66 -10.56
C GLN A 98 -5.68 1.40 -9.77
N MET A 99 -6.94 1.25 -9.36
CA MET A 99 -7.40 0.03 -8.68
C MET A 99 -7.25 -1.18 -9.59
N ALA A 100 -7.73 -1.08 -10.84
CA ALA A 100 -7.61 -2.15 -11.82
C ALA A 100 -6.15 -2.50 -12.15
N GLU A 101 -5.27 -1.49 -12.19
CA GLU A 101 -3.82 -1.70 -12.35
C GLU A 101 -3.22 -2.47 -11.17
N ILE A 102 -3.52 -2.07 -9.93
CA ILE A 102 -3.08 -2.76 -8.72
C ILE A 102 -3.50 -4.22 -8.74
N GLU A 103 -4.79 -4.50 -8.95
CA GLU A 103 -5.34 -5.86 -8.98
C GLU A 103 -4.67 -6.71 -10.05
N THR A 104 -4.44 -6.15 -11.24
CA THR A 104 -3.78 -6.85 -12.35
C THR A 104 -2.32 -7.16 -12.04
N LEU A 105 -1.58 -6.21 -11.46
CA LEU A 105 -0.17 -6.39 -11.11
C LEU A 105 -0.01 -7.40 -9.96
N ALA A 106 -0.84 -7.28 -8.93
CA ALA A 106 -0.85 -8.19 -7.80
C ALA A 106 -1.17 -9.63 -8.24
N LEU A 107 -2.15 -9.81 -9.13
CA LEU A 107 -2.50 -11.14 -9.64
C LEU A 107 -1.35 -11.77 -10.42
N ARG A 108 -0.62 -10.97 -11.22
CA ARG A 108 0.55 -11.46 -11.95
C ARG A 108 1.69 -11.87 -11.02
N GLU A 109 1.93 -11.13 -9.95
CA GLU A 109 2.96 -11.45 -8.96
C GLU A 109 2.59 -12.70 -8.15
N LEU A 110 1.31 -12.89 -7.83
CA LEU A 110 0.83 -14.11 -7.17
C LEU A 110 1.05 -15.37 -8.03
N GLN A 111 1.00 -15.22 -9.36
CA GLN A 111 1.14 -16.32 -10.32
C GLN A 111 2.58 -16.59 -10.77
N SER A 112 3.55 -15.73 -10.41
CA SER A 112 4.96 -15.85 -10.80
C SER A 112 5.77 -16.73 -9.84
#